data_AF-A0A520KBD1-F1
#
_entry.id   AF-A0A520KBD1-F1
#
_cell.length_a   1.000
_cell.length_b   1.000
_cell.length_c   1.000
_cell.angle_alpha   90.00
_cell.angle_beta   90.00
_cell.angle_gamma   90.00
#
_symmetry.space_group_name_H-M   'P 1'
#
loop_
_entity.id
_entity.type
_entity.pdbx_description
1 polymer ?
#
loop_
_entity_poly.entity_id
_entity_poly.type
_entity_poly.pdbx_seq_one_letter_code
_entity_poly.pdbx_strand_id
1 'polypeptide(L)'
;MIEPKVHIIYKNQSKIRRGRGFSRGELEATGLSVKETLWMGLPVDTLRQSVREENIESLRMIMEQIENVTEPVEETPRPAKETKSKATKKETPKKEKAKPAPKKEGVPLEEIAGVGPKTAERLREAGYSSAEDIAGADVDALSEIKGISKKSAAELIENAKGL
;
A
#
# COMPACT_ATOMS: atom_id res chain seq x y z
N MET A 1 17.13 17.48 18.64
CA MET A 1 16.90 16.79 17.36
C MET A 1 18.25 16.51 16.73
N ILE A 2 18.47 15.31 16.18
CA ILE A 2 19.72 14.98 15.48
C ILE A 2 19.52 15.30 14.00
N GLU A 3 20.47 16.03 13.41
CA GLU A 3 20.41 16.54 12.03
C GLU A 3 21.50 15.87 11.19
N PRO A 4 21.16 15.23 10.04
CA PRO A 4 22.13 14.48 9.26
C PRO A 4 23.20 15.37 8.62
N LYS A 5 24.41 14.83 8.52
CA LYS A 5 25.57 15.48 7.92
C LYS A 5 25.50 15.40 6.39
N VAL A 6 25.45 16.55 5.74
CA VAL A 6 25.52 16.69 4.28
C VAL A 6 26.86 17.30 3.91
N HIS A 7 27.70 16.53 3.23
CA HIS A 7 28.94 17.06 2.66
C HIS A 7 28.62 17.87 1.39
N ILE A 8 29.26 19.03 1.25
CA ILE A 8 29.25 19.88 0.05
C ILE A 8 30.70 20.11 -0.42
N ILE A 9 30.89 20.37 -1.70
CA ILE A 9 32.20 20.75 -2.26
C ILE A 9 32.24 22.28 -2.36
N TYR A 10 33.28 22.90 -1.79
CA TYR A 10 33.50 24.34 -1.87
C TYR A 10 35.00 24.63 -2.02
N LYS A 11 35.40 25.33 -3.10
CA LYS A 11 36.81 25.61 -3.43
C LYS A 11 37.71 24.35 -3.34
N ASN A 12 37.27 23.27 -3.99
CA ASN A 12 37.88 21.93 -4.00
C ASN A 12 38.06 21.26 -2.62
N GLN A 13 37.46 21.79 -1.56
CA GLN A 13 37.42 21.17 -0.23
C GLN A 13 36.04 20.59 0.05
N SER A 14 35.99 19.37 0.59
CA SER A 14 34.78 18.80 1.18
C SER A 14 34.50 19.49 2.52
N LYS A 15 33.37 20.18 2.64
CA LYS A 15 32.88 20.77 3.88
C LYS A 15 31.61 20.08 4.35
N ILE A 16 31.55 19.74 5.64
CA ILE A 16 30.35 19.18 6.26
C ILE A 16 29.44 20.33 6.69
N ARG A 17 28.16 20.25 6.32
CA ARG A 17 27.08 21.07 6.90
C ARG A 17 25.99 20.17 7.45
N ARG A 18 25.11 20.71 8.30
CA ARG A 18 23.87 20.02 8.68
C ARG A 18 22.86 20.10 7.53
N GLY A 19 22.10 19.03 7.33
CA GLY A 19 21.05 18.90 6.33
C GLY A 19 19.65 19.02 6.92
N ARG A 20 18.63 19.19 6.06
CA ARG A 20 17.23 19.36 6.47
C ARG A 20 16.62 18.13 7.15
N GLY A 21 17.03 16.93 6.73
CA GLY A 21 16.44 15.65 7.14
C GLY A 21 17.15 14.47 6.48
N PHE A 22 16.83 13.24 6.88
CA PHE A 22 17.50 12.01 6.41
C PHE A 22 17.14 11.69 4.96
N SER A 23 18.11 11.18 4.20
CA SER A 23 17.93 10.81 2.80
C SER A 23 17.15 9.51 2.67
N ARG A 24 16.48 9.30 1.54
CA ARG A 24 15.73 8.05 1.33
C ARG A 24 16.64 6.81 1.43
N GLY A 25 17.86 6.89 0.92
CA GLY A 25 18.83 5.78 0.99
C GLY A 25 19.46 5.59 2.37
N GLU A 26 19.52 6.64 3.20
CA GLU A 26 19.94 6.53 4.61
C GLU A 26 18.89 5.76 5.43
N LEU A 27 17.59 5.96 5.13
CA LEU A 27 16.47 5.23 5.77
C LEU A 27 16.31 3.79 5.25
N GLU A 28 16.41 3.59 3.93
CA GLU A 28 16.36 2.24 3.33
C GLU A 28 17.52 1.35 3.83
N ALA A 29 18.65 1.93 4.24
CA ALA A 29 19.78 1.23 4.85
C ALA A 29 19.62 0.89 6.34
N THR A 30 18.69 1.53 7.07
CA THR A 30 18.26 1.09 8.42
C THR A 30 16.99 0.24 8.39
N GLY A 31 16.33 0.11 7.24
CA GLY A 31 15.07 -0.62 7.07
C GLY A 31 13.82 0.22 7.35
N LEU A 32 13.97 1.48 7.78
CA LEU A 32 12.87 2.38 8.11
C LEU A 32 12.12 2.84 6.85
N SER A 33 10.79 2.87 6.93
CA SER A 33 9.96 3.51 5.91
C SER A 33 9.89 5.03 6.10
N VAL A 34 9.71 5.78 5.01
CA VAL A 34 9.56 7.25 5.07
C VAL A 34 8.36 7.68 5.94
N LYS A 35 7.28 6.89 5.97
CA LYS A 35 6.08 7.19 6.77
C LYS A 35 6.31 7.02 8.26
N GLU A 36 6.92 5.91 8.64
CA GLU A 36 7.34 5.55 10.00
C GLU A 36 8.38 6.54 10.54
N THR A 37 9.36 6.92 9.73
CA THR A 37 10.35 7.95 10.07
C THR A 37 9.66 9.29 10.41
N LEU A 38 8.69 9.71 9.59
CA LEU A 38 7.90 10.92 9.85
C LEU A 38 6.96 10.77 11.05
N TRP A 39 6.45 9.56 11.33
CA TRP A 39 5.63 9.24 12.50
C TRP A 39 6.43 9.30 13.81
N MET A 40 7.70 8.83 13.79
CA MET A 40 8.70 9.02 14.83
C MET A 40 9.17 10.49 14.97
N GLY A 41 8.58 11.42 14.21
CA GLY A 41 8.92 12.84 14.22
C GLY A 41 10.27 13.19 13.59
N LEU A 42 10.94 12.24 12.92
CA LEU A 42 12.26 12.46 12.34
C LEU A 42 12.15 13.17 10.99
N PRO A 43 13.01 14.18 10.71
CA PRO A 43 12.93 14.95 9.49
C PRO A 43 13.42 14.13 8.30
N VAL A 44 12.70 14.14 7.17
CA VAL A 44 13.06 13.42 5.94
C VAL A 44 13.28 14.37 4.77
N ASP A 45 14.30 14.11 3.97
CA ASP A 45 14.66 14.82 2.74
C ASP A 45 14.62 13.83 1.55
N THR A 46 13.42 13.63 1.02
CA THR A 46 13.15 12.66 -0.07
C THR A 46 13.79 13.02 -1.41
N LEU A 47 14.28 14.25 -1.57
CA LEU A 47 14.95 14.72 -2.78
C LEU A 47 16.46 14.36 -2.78
N ARG A 48 17.03 14.04 -1.61
CA ARG A 48 18.44 13.65 -1.50
C ARG A 48 18.62 12.14 -1.65
N GLN A 49 19.54 11.74 -2.52
CA GLN A 49 19.95 10.35 -2.74
C GLN A 49 21.32 9.99 -2.13
N SER A 50 22.02 10.93 -1.49
CA SER A 50 23.31 10.59 -0.85
C SER A 50 23.12 9.64 0.34
N VAL A 51 23.91 8.59 0.40
CA VAL A 51 24.02 7.70 1.56
C VAL A 51 25.33 8.01 2.29
N ARG A 52 25.31 8.03 3.63
CA ARG A 52 26.53 8.16 4.47
C ARG A 52 26.39 7.34 5.74
N GLU A 53 27.48 6.65 6.08
CA GLU A 53 27.58 5.76 7.24
C GLU A 53 27.30 6.51 8.55
N GLU A 54 27.90 7.69 8.75
CA GLU A 54 27.64 8.57 9.91
C GLU A 54 26.15 8.85 10.15
N ASN A 55 25.35 8.95 9.08
CA ASN A 55 23.92 9.24 9.17
C ASN A 55 23.10 7.98 9.45
N ILE A 56 23.55 6.82 8.96
CA ILE A 56 22.96 5.50 9.25
C ILE A 56 23.21 5.11 10.71
N GLU A 57 24.43 5.34 11.22
CA GLU A 57 24.78 5.15 12.63
C GLU A 57 23.95 6.06 13.54
N SER A 58 23.84 7.34 13.16
CA SER A 58 22.96 8.30 13.86
C SER A 58 21.50 7.83 13.92
N LEU A 59 20.97 7.25 12.83
CA LEU A 59 19.61 6.68 12.80
C LEU A 59 19.48 5.45 13.69
N ARG A 60 20.48 4.56 13.73
CA ARG A 60 20.48 3.37 14.62
C ARG A 60 20.45 3.77 16.09
N MET A 61 21.30 4.72 16.50
CA MET A 61 21.32 5.25 17.86
C MET A 61 19.97 5.88 18.25
N ILE A 62 19.29 6.56 17.33
CA ILE A 62 17.95 7.11 17.59
C ILE A 62 16.91 5.99 17.76
N MET A 63 16.96 4.96 16.92
CA MET A 63 16.04 3.81 17.02
C MET A 63 16.20 3.10 18.38
N GLU A 64 17.45 2.79 18.74
CA GLU A 64 17.81 2.20 20.04
C GLU A 64 17.39 3.09 21.22
N GLN A 65 17.50 4.41 21.11
CA GLN A 65 17.03 5.36 22.14
C GLN A 65 15.50 5.44 22.24
N ILE A 66 14.77 5.27 21.15
CA ILE A 66 13.30 5.19 21.18
C ILE A 66 12.87 3.88 21.84
N GLU A 67 13.45 2.77 21.39
CA GLU A 67 13.13 1.41 21.83
C GLU A 67 13.41 1.21 23.34
N ASN A 68 14.53 1.72 23.86
CA ASN A 68 14.86 1.70 25.29
C ASN A 68 14.00 2.65 26.16
N VAL A 69 13.20 3.53 25.57
CA VAL A 69 12.21 4.36 26.31
C VAL A 69 10.82 3.73 26.30
N THR A 70 10.56 2.79 25.39
CA THR A 70 9.30 2.04 25.30
C THR A 70 9.41 0.65 25.93
N GLU A 71 9.28 0.58 27.26
CA GLU A 71 8.79 -0.65 27.89
C GLU A 71 7.39 -0.99 27.33
N PRO A 72 7.02 -2.29 27.22
CA PRO A 72 6.00 -2.73 26.28
C PRO A 72 4.58 -2.34 26.69
N VAL A 73 3.88 -1.63 25.80
CA VAL A 73 2.43 -1.48 25.84
C VAL A 73 1.82 -2.54 24.92
N GLU A 74 0.86 -3.30 25.42
CA GLU A 74 0.31 -4.50 24.75
C GLU A 74 -0.43 -4.22 23.43
N GLU A 75 -0.54 -5.25 22.60
CA GLU A 75 -0.93 -5.16 21.20
C GLU A 75 -2.36 -4.64 20.96
N THR A 76 -2.53 -3.80 19.92
CA THR A 76 -3.64 -4.00 18.97
C THR A 76 -3.14 -3.87 17.51
N PRO A 77 -3.55 -4.75 16.59
CA PRO A 77 -2.86 -4.90 15.29
C PRO A 77 -3.53 -4.16 14.13
N ARG A 78 -2.74 -3.82 13.09
CA ARG A 78 -3.05 -3.84 11.62
C ARG A 78 -2.06 -2.99 10.79
N PRO A 79 -1.76 -3.37 9.54
CA PRO A 79 -1.44 -4.73 9.08
C PRO A 79 -0.17 -4.74 8.19
N ALA A 80 0.75 -5.67 8.42
CA ALA A 80 1.88 -5.86 7.52
C ALA A 80 1.39 -6.31 6.13
N LYS A 81 1.55 -5.47 5.10
CA LYS A 81 1.47 -5.91 3.70
C LYS A 81 2.87 -5.94 3.11
N GLU A 82 3.50 -7.11 3.20
CA GLU A 82 4.82 -7.35 2.66
C GLU A 82 4.87 -7.11 1.14
N THR A 83 5.91 -6.41 0.68
CA THR A 83 6.19 -6.20 -0.74
C THR A 83 7.66 -6.46 -1.06
N LYS A 84 8.01 -7.73 -1.30
CA LYS A 84 9.23 -8.19 -1.98
C LYS A 84 8.84 -9.41 -2.82
N SER A 85 8.55 -9.26 -4.11
CA SER A 85 9.51 -9.21 -5.24
C SER A 85 10.07 -10.58 -5.63
N LYS A 86 9.90 -10.99 -6.90
CA LYS A 86 10.96 -11.36 -7.89
C LYS A 86 10.35 -12.05 -9.13
N ALA A 87 11.12 -12.09 -10.23
CA ALA A 87 10.87 -12.81 -11.49
C ALA A 87 9.65 -12.33 -12.31
N THR A 88 9.60 -12.26 -13.65
CA THR A 88 10.37 -12.75 -14.83
C THR A 88 9.46 -13.62 -15.69
N LYS A 89 9.22 -13.16 -16.93
CA LYS A 89 8.88 -13.90 -18.17
C LYS A 89 8.25 -15.32 -18.07
N LYS A 90 7.08 -15.42 -18.75
CA LYS A 90 6.71 -16.47 -19.74
C LYS A 90 5.89 -17.69 -19.24
N GLU A 91 4.99 -18.12 -20.13
CA GLU A 91 4.31 -19.42 -20.28
C GLU A 91 3.23 -19.92 -19.27
N THR A 92 2.03 -20.12 -19.83
CA THR A 92 0.98 -21.10 -19.48
C THR A 92 1.46 -22.53 -19.84
N PRO A 93 0.89 -23.67 -19.32
CA PRO A 93 -0.57 -23.92 -19.22
C PRO A 93 -1.10 -24.85 -18.09
N LYS A 94 -2.45 -25.06 -18.05
CA LYS A 94 -3.25 -26.26 -17.65
C LYS A 94 -2.75 -27.09 -16.42
N LYS A 95 -3.57 -27.47 -15.42
CA LYS A 95 -4.94 -28.09 -15.40
C LYS A 95 -5.34 -28.29 -13.89
N GLU A 96 -6.50 -28.77 -13.39
CA GLU A 96 -7.82 -29.19 -13.92
C GLU A 96 -8.93 -29.14 -12.82
N LYS A 97 -10.19 -28.88 -13.21
CA LYS A 97 -11.52 -29.21 -12.58
C LYS A 97 -11.74 -29.19 -11.04
N ALA A 98 -12.70 -28.36 -10.65
CA ALA A 98 -14.04 -28.80 -10.18
C ALA A 98 -15.14 -27.86 -10.72
N LYS A 99 -16.41 -28.30 -10.82
CA LYS A 99 -17.61 -27.57 -11.31
C LYS A 99 -18.88 -28.30 -10.83
N PRO A 100 -20.08 -27.67 -10.70
CA PRO A 100 -20.80 -26.83 -11.69
C PRO A 100 -20.98 -25.35 -11.21
N ALA A 101 -21.18 -24.33 -12.06
CA ALA A 101 -22.29 -24.05 -13.01
C ALA A 101 -23.65 -23.81 -12.30
N PRO A 102 -24.47 -22.81 -12.70
CA PRO A 102 -24.78 -22.44 -14.08
C PRO A 102 -23.84 -21.41 -14.73
N LYS A 103 -24.00 -21.23 -16.04
CA LYS A 103 -23.65 -19.97 -16.71
C LYS A 103 -24.80 -19.00 -16.50
N LYS A 104 -24.50 -17.72 -16.30
CA LYS A 104 -25.28 -16.65 -16.91
C LYS A 104 -24.39 -15.94 -17.91
N GLU A 105 -24.88 -15.75 -19.12
CA GLU A 105 -24.25 -14.89 -20.14
C GLU A 105 -24.87 -13.50 -20.00
N GLY A 106 -24.80 -12.96 -18.78
CA GLY A 106 -25.27 -11.63 -18.41
C GLY A 106 -24.20 -10.57 -18.63
N VAL A 107 -24.63 -9.30 -18.66
CA VAL A 107 -23.78 -8.12 -18.87
C VAL A 107 -22.55 -8.17 -17.92
N PRO A 108 -21.32 -8.01 -18.43
CA PRO A 108 -20.13 -8.10 -17.60
C PRO A 108 -20.11 -6.94 -16.60
N LEU A 109 -19.61 -7.21 -15.40
CA LEU A 109 -19.54 -6.26 -14.29
C LEU A 109 -18.91 -4.91 -14.66
N GLU A 110 -18.01 -4.90 -15.63
CA GLU A 110 -17.24 -3.73 -16.10
C GLU A 110 -18.04 -2.79 -17.03
N GLU A 111 -19.23 -3.19 -17.49
CA GLU A 111 -20.18 -2.33 -18.20
C GLU A 111 -21.14 -1.57 -17.24
N ILE A 112 -21.21 -1.98 -15.97
CA ILE A 112 -22.02 -1.30 -14.95
C ILE A 112 -21.38 0.04 -14.60
N ALA A 113 -22.10 1.14 -14.81
CA ALA A 113 -21.61 2.48 -14.51
C ALA A 113 -21.17 2.60 -13.03
N GLY A 114 -19.88 2.91 -12.82
CA GLY A 114 -19.24 2.97 -11.50
C GLY A 114 -18.30 1.81 -11.18
N VAL A 115 -18.38 0.68 -11.89
CA VAL A 115 -17.49 -0.48 -11.66
C VAL A 115 -16.22 -0.38 -12.50
N GLY A 116 -15.16 0.17 -11.90
CA GLY A 116 -13.81 0.02 -12.46
C GLY A 116 -13.30 -1.43 -12.34
N PRO A 117 -12.24 -1.83 -13.09
CA PRO A 117 -11.73 -3.21 -13.08
C PRO A 117 -11.31 -3.69 -11.68
N LYS A 118 -10.74 -2.78 -10.86
CA LYS A 118 -10.37 -3.05 -9.45
C LYS A 118 -11.55 -3.23 -8.49
N THR A 119 -12.76 -2.87 -8.92
CA THR A 119 -14.02 -3.11 -8.22
C THR A 119 -14.66 -4.39 -8.73
N ALA A 120 -14.66 -4.62 -10.05
CA ALA A 120 -15.07 -5.88 -10.67
C ALA A 120 -14.23 -7.08 -10.18
N GLU A 121 -12.93 -6.91 -9.95
CA GLU A 121 -12.08 -7.90 -9.27
C GLU A 121 -12.63 -8.29 -7.89
N ARG A 122 -12.96 -7.31 -7.04
CA ARG A 122 -13.46 -7.55 -5.67
C ARG A 122 -14.88 -8.11 -5.64
N LEU A 123 -15.72 -7.70 -6.60
CA LEU A 123 -17.05 -8.27 -6.79
C LEU A 123 -16.94 -9.75 -7.20
N ARG A 124 -16.03 -10.09 -8.12
CA ARG A 124 -15.71 -11.48 -8.50
C ARG A 124 -15.11 -12.28 -7.34
N GLU A 125 -14.23 -11.70 -6.53
CA GLU A 125 -13.71 -12.32 -5.29
C GLU A 125 -14.83 -12.57 -4.26
N ALA A 126 -15.83 -11.69 -4.18
CA ALA A 126 -17.01 -11.83 -3.32
C ALA A 126 -18.12 -12.73 -3.92
N GLY A 127 -17.92 -13.30 -5.11
CA GLY A 127 -18.85 -14.22 -5.77
C GLY A 127 -19.87 -13.58 -6.73
N TYR A 128 -19.94 -12.24 -6.82
CA TYR A 128 -20.77 -11.54 -7.78
C TYR A 128 -20.12 -11.56 -9.16
N SER A 129 -20.75 -12.21 -10.15
CA SER A 129 -20.14 -12.54 -11.43
C SER A 129 -20.70 -11.76 -12.63
N SER A 130 -21.94 -11.29 -12.51
CA SER A 130 -22.73 -10.59 -13.53
C SER A 130 -23.48 -9.40 -12.94
N ALA A 131 -23.99 -8.50 -13.79
CA ALA A 131 -24.87 -7.41 -13.35
C ALA A 131 -26.12 -7.92 -12.62
N GLU A 132 -26.70 -9.04 -13.07
CA GLU A 132 -27.88 -9.65 -12.46
C GLU A 132 -27.63 -10.07 -10.99
N ASP A 133 -26.43 -10.55 -10.67
CA ASP A 133 -26.05 -10.93 -9.30
C ASP A 133 -25.99 -9.71 -8.37
N ILE A 134 -25.69 -8.53 -8.90
CA ILE A 134 -25.67 -7.24 -8.18
C ILE A 134 -27.08 -6.65 -8.08
N ALA A 135 -27.87 -6.71 -9.15
CA ALA A 135 -29.25 -6.22 -9.17
C ALA A 135 -30.15 -6.91 -8.13
N GLY A 136 -29.86 -8.17 -7.81
CA GLY A 136 -30.51 -8.97 -6.75
C GLY A 136 -29.83 -8.93 -5.38
N ALA A 137 -28.74 -8.16 -5.19
CA ALA A 137 -27.99 -8.10 -3.93
C ALA A 137 -28.49 -7.00 -2.99
N ASP A 138 -28.27 -7.20 -1.69
CA ASP A 138 -28.52 -6.18 -0.66
C ASP A 138 -27.43 -5.10 -0.62
N VAL A 139 -27.85 -3.87 -0.34
CA VAL A 139 -26.98 -2.69 -0.17
C VAL A 139 -25.90 -2.94 0.88
N ASP A 140 -26.25 -3.64 1.96
CA ASP A 140 -25.35 -3.90 3.08
C ASP A 140 -24.30 -4.97 2.73
N ALA A 141 -24.70 -6.06 2.08
CA ALA A 141 -23.79 -7.11 1.62
C ALA A 141 -22.75 -6.58 0.62
N LEU A 142 -23.17 -5.71 -0.32
CA LEU A 142 -22.24 -5.02 -1.22
C LEU A 142 -21.34 -4.03 -0.47
N SER A 143 -21.79 -3.43 0.64
CA SER A 143 -21.01 -2.47 1.43
C SER A 143 -19.92 -3.10 2.31
N GLU A 144 -19.99 -4.41 2.58
CA GLU A 144 -18.89 -5.16 3.22
C GLU A 144 -17.68 -5.32 2.27
N ILE A 145 -17.92 -5.25 0.96
CA ILE A 145 -16.87 -5.37 -0.07
C ILE A 145 -15.95 -4.14 -0.01
N LYS A 146 -14.67 -4.40 0.29
CA LYS A 146 -13.65 -3.38 0.54
C LYS A 146 -13.59 -2.30 -0.55
N GLY A 147 -14.12 -1.12 -0.24
CA GLY A 147 -14.08 0.06 -1.11
C GLY A 147 -15.38 0.36 -1.86
N ILE A 148 -16.44 -0.41 -1.63
CA ILE A 148 -17.83 -0.02 -1.91
C ILE A 148 -18.37 0.66 -0.64
N SER A 149 -19.22 1.68 -0.79
CA SER A 149 -19.92 2.35 0.31
C SER A 149 -21.42 2.09 0.20
N LYS A 150 -22.21 2.25 1.28
CA LYS A 150 -23.67 2.05 1.19
C LYS A 150 -24.35 2.89 0.10
N LYS A 151 -23.86 4.12 -0.15
CA LYS A 151 -24.30 4.95 -1.27
C LYS A 151 -23.91 4.34 -2.63
N SER A 152 -22.65 3.96 -2.80
CA SER A 152 -22.17 3.36 -4.05
C SER A 152 -22.82 2.00 -4.32
N ALA A 153 -23.11 1.20 -3.29
CA ALA A 153 -23.87 -0.04 -3.42
C ALA A 153 -25.28 0.20 -3.97
N ALA A 154 -26.00 1.20 -3.46
CA ALA A 154 -27.31 1.58 -4.00
C ALA A 154 -27.22 2.06 -5.47
N GLU A 155 -26.26 2.93 -5.80
CA GLU A 155 -26.00 3.37 -7.18
C GLU A 155 -25.68 2.21 -8.12
N LEU A 156 -24.89 1.23 -7.66
CA LEU A 156 -24.57 0.01 -8.42
C LEU A 156 -25.79 -0.90 -8.62
N ILE A 157 -26.66 -1.03 -7.62
CA ILE A 157 -27.90 -1.80 -7.72
C ILE A 157 -28.89 -1.15 -8.70
N GLU A 158 -29.02 0.18 -8.72
CA GLU A 158 -29.86 0.86 -9.71
C GLU A 158 -29.29 0.76 -11.12
N ASN A 159 -27.98 1.00 -11.29
CA ASN A 159 -27.32 0.87 -12.60
C ASN A 159 -27.38 -0.57 -13.13
N ALA A 160 -27.28 -1.58 -12.26
CA ALA A 160 -27.43 -3.00 -12.63
C ALA A 160 -28.88 -3.43 -12.92
N LYS A 161 -29.89 -2.67 -12.45
CA LYS A 161 -31.31 -2.87 -12.79
C LYS A 161 -31.74 -2.17 -14.10
N GLY A 162 -30.88 -1.29 -14.63
CA GLY A 162 -31.10 -0.58 -15.90
C GLY A 162 -30.40 -1.23 -17.11
N LEU A 163 -29.86 -2.45 -16.95
CA LEU A 163 -29.11 -3.24 -17.93
C LEU A 163 -29.82 -4.58 -18.21
#